data_AF-A0A7Y0CMC0-F1
#
_entry.id   AF-A0A7Y0CMC0-F1
#
_cell.length_a   1.000
_cell.length_b   1.000
_cell.length_c   1.000
_cell.angle_alpha   90.00
_cell.angle_beta   90.00
_cell.angle_gamma   90.00
#
_symmetry.space_group_name_H-M   'P 1'
#
loop_
_entity.id
_entity.type
_entity.pdbx_description
1 polymer ?
#
loop_
_entity_poly.entity_id
_entity_poly.type
_entity_poly.pdbx_seq_one_letter_code
_entity_poly.pdbx_strand_id
1 'polypeptide(L)'
;MLREALNRGVKLGIDALGRSGYSIESSELEYDFDGSLVLNSVIAQVDPVAVAGVLYLRQKALSYINGELFEDCLFFRDAARTRAVVFDLPGISVPVGSLLITKKRAESIRVSLAANITPDMLELATASKASPSQVANQPQHKYGAMRASELMAEYFKAKVWAPASMIEATGKCGVFVELMNNPALSEIDGVMMLRYRERLRTLPAGLYQAKRRLKTNVLAELVSEISKLVGLSRQAIYRIQKSPDEAFSCVRAWN
;
A
#
# COMPACT_ATOMS: atom_id res chain seq x y z
N MET A 1 -3.18 22.33 6.90
CA MET A 1 -2.47 22.40 8.20
C MET A 1 -1.34 21.36 8.31
N LEU A 2 -1.58 20.08 8.01
CA LEU A 2 -0.61 19.00 8.21
C LEU A 2 0.70 19.13 7.40
N ARG A 3 0.58 19.45 6.09
CA ARG A 3 1.75 19.79 5.24
C ARG A 3 2.53 20.99 5.78
N GLU A 4 1.83 22.03 6.21
CA GLU A 4 2.44 23.25 6.75
C GLU A 4 3.18 23.00 8.07
N ALA A 5 2.63 22.15 8.93
CA ALA A 5 3.29 21.73 10.16
C ALA A 5 4.61 21.01 9.87
N LEU A 6 4.62 20.11 8.89
CA LEU A 6 5.83 19.36 8.51
C LEU A 6 6.87 20.24 7.79
N ASN A 7 6.44 21.14 6.91
CA ASN A 7 7.33 22.12 6.27
C ASN A 7 8.07 22.99 7.29
N ARG A 8 7.44 23.27 8.44
CA ARG A 8 8.03 24.01 9.56
C ARG A 8 8.79 23.13 10.55
N GLY A 9 9.02 21.87 10.21
CA GLY A 9 9.73 20.90 11.05
C GLY A 9 9.00 20.58 12.36
N VAL A 10 7.68 20.78 12.42
CA VAL A 10 6.91 20.47 13.63
C VAL A 10 6.87 18.96 13.83
N LYS A 11 7.23 18.55 15.04
CA LYS A 11 7.16 17.16 15.49
C LYS A 11 5.70 16.78 15.67
N LEU A 12 5.18 16.02 14.71
CA LEU A 12 3.88 15.37 14.79
C LEU A 12 4.06 14.01 15.47
N GLY A 13 3.07 13.62 16.27
CA GLY A 13 3.05 12.30 16.88
C GLY A 13 1.66 11.69 16.94
N ILE A 14 1.58 10.46 17.38
CA ILE A 14 0.35 9.71 17.64
C ILE A 14 0.36 9.25 19.10
N ASP A 15 -0.81 9.08 19.69
CA ASP A 15 -0.90 8.37 20.97
C ASP A 15 -0.93 6.85 20.72
N ALA A 16 -0.04 6.13 21.39
CA ALA A 16 0.08 4.69 21.27
C ALA A 16 -0.67 3.91 22.35
N LEU A 17 -1.40 4.59 23.25
CA LEU A 17 -2.04 3.97 24.40
C LEU A 17 -2.85 2.71 24.04
N GLY A 18 -2.48 1.58 24.64
CA GLY A 18 -3.16 0.30 24.47
C GLY A 18 -2.82 -0.47 23.20
N ARG A 19 -1.81 -0.03 22.43
CA ARG A 19 -1.37 -0.73 21.20
C ARG A 19 -0.16 -1.61 21.47
N SER A 20 -0.21 -2.85 20.99
CA SER A 20 0.96 -3.73 20.95
C SER A 20 1.73 -3.49 19.66
N GLY A 21 3.06 -3.43 19.74
CA GLY A 21 3.94 -3.28 18.59
C GLY A 21 5.34 -3.76 18.89
N TYR A 22 6.19 -3.79 17.88
CA TYR A 22 7.59 -4.18 18.00
C TYR A 22 8.42 -2.94 18.28
N SER A 23 9.24 -2.97 19.34
CA SER A 23 10.13 -1.87 19.70
C SER A 23 11.57 -2.28 19.43
N ILE A 24 12.23 -1.57 18.52
CA ILE A 24 13.60 -1.90 18.07
C ILE A 24 14.47 -0.64 18.01
N GLU A 25 15.78 -0.80 18.11
CA GLU A 25 16.71 0.32 17.92
C GLU A 25 16.74 0.76 16.45
N SER A 26 16.82 2.07 16.21
CA SER A 26 16.73 2.61 14.85
C SER A 26 17.86 2.13 13.93
N SER A 27 19.02 1.77 14.48
CA SER A 27 20.18 1.24 13.76
C SER A 27 19.97 -0.18 13.25
N GLU A 28 19.04 -0.92 13.83
CA GLU A 28 18.73 -2.31 13.48
C GLU A 28 17.59 -2.40 12.45
N LEU A 29 17.03 -1.26 12.03
CA LEU A 29 16.02 -1.23 10.98
C LEU A 29 16.65 -1.49 9.62
N GLU A 30 16.21 -2.56 8.98
CA GLU A 30 16.55 -2.88 7.60
C GLU A 30 15.54 -2.23 6.65
N TYR A 31 16.07 -1.63 5.57
CA TYR A 31 15.27 -1.02 4.51
C TYR A 31 15.55 -1.72 3.19
N ASP A 32 14.50 -1.93 2.40
CA ASP A 32 14.63 -2.44 1.04
C ASP A 32 15.13 -1.31 0.11
N PHE A 33 15.49 -1.66 -1.13
CA PHE A 33 16.06 -0.73 -2.11
C PHE A 33 15.16 0.48 -2.43
N ASP A 34 13.85 0.34 -2.24
CA ASP A 34 12.85 1.40 -2.40
C ASP A 34 12.66 2.27 -1.14
N GLY A 35 13.37 1.97 -0.04
CA GLY A 35 13.26 2.64 1.24
C GLY A 35 12.03 2.23 2.07
N SER A 36 11.34 1.15 1.68
CA SER A 36 10.35 0.47 2.52
C SER A 36 11.03 -0.32 3.63
N LEU A 37 10.31 -0.59 4.72
CA LEU A 37 10.86 -1.30 5.88
C LEU A 37 10.81 -2.82 5.63
N VAL A 38 11.93 -3.51 5.85
CA VAL A 38 11.99 -4.98 5.84
C VAL A 38 11.51 -5.50 7.19
N LEU A 39 10.22 -5.79 7.28
CA LEU A 39 9.55 -6.19 8.52
C LEU A 39 9.92 -7.59 9.04
N ASN A 40 10.35 -8.49 8.14
CA ASN A 40 10.64 -9.89 8.48
C ASN A 40 11.81 -10.03 9.47
N SER A 41 12.79 -9.12 9.44
CA SER A 41 13.93 -9.15 10.37
C SER A 41 13.53 -8.68 11.77
N VAL A 42 12.65 -7.68 11.89
CA VAL A 42 12.17 -7.15 13.18
C VAL A 42 11.31 -8.18 13.93
N ILE A 43 10.38 -8.84 13.24
CA ILE A 43 9.46 -9.83 13.83
C ILE A 43 10.20 -11.10 14.28
N ALA A 44 11.28 -11.47 13.59
CA ALA A 44 12.10 -12.62 13.95
C ALA A 44 12.97 -12.39 15.19
N GLN A 45 13.21 -11.13 15.57
CA GLN A 45 14.17 -10.75 16.60
C GLN A 45 13.54 -10.28 17.92
N VAL A 46 12.30 -9.78 17.89
CA VAL A 46 11.71 -9.08 19.04
C VAL A 46 10.26 -9.49 19.29
N ASP A 47 9.91 -9.78 20.54
CA ASP A 47 8.54 -10.02 20.97
C ASP A 47 7.70 -8.71 20.99
N PRO A 48 6.38 -8.77 20.70
CA PRO A 48 5.52 -7.60 20.75
C PRO A 48 5.37 -7.07 22.18
N VAL A 49 5.54 -5.75 22.34
CA VAL A 49 5.46 -5.06 23.63
C VAL A 49 4.28 -4.09 23.61
N ALA A 50 3.62 -3.93 24.76
CA ALA A 50 2.64 -2.86 24.95
C ALA A 50 3.34 -1.50 24.85
N VAL A 51 2.91 -0.68 23.90
CA VAL A 51 3.45 0.66 23.69
C VAL A 51 2.50 1.67 24.33
N ALA A 52 3.09 2.68 24.98
CA ALA A 52 2.35 3.75 25.61
C ALA A 52 3.06 5.09 25.39
N GLY A 53 2.28 6.17 25.41
CA GLY A 53 2.76 7.53 25.21
C GLY A 53 2.77 7.97 23.75
N VAL A 54 3.37 9.14 23.52
CA VAL A 54 3.41 9.76 22.20
C VAL A 54 4.53 9.17 21.36
N LEU A 55 4.20 8.70 20.16
CA LEU A 55 5.18 8.26 19.16
C LEU A 55 5.28 9.29 18.04
N TYR A 56 6.48 9.55 17.56
CA TYR A 56 6.78 10.56 16.56
C TYR A 56 6.88 9.98 15.15
N LEU A 57 6.47 10.77 14.16
CA LEU A 57 6.59 10.40 12.75
C LEU A 57 8.04 10.41 12.26
N ARG A 58 8.34 9.51 11.30
CA ARG A 58 9.54 9.59 10.46
C ARG A 58 9.48 10.82 9.54
N GLN A 59 10.64 11.26 9.06
CA GLN A 59 10.77 12.45 8.21
C GLN A 59 9.94 12.38 6.91
N LYS A 60 9.78 11.18 6.33
CA LYS A 60 9.04 10.95 5.08
C LYS A 60 7.67 10.29 5.30
N ALA A 61 7.10 10.35 6.51
CA ALA A 61 5.85 9.64 6.85
C ALA A 61 4.68 9.97 5.93
N LEU A 62 4.61 11.21 5.40
CA LEU A 62 3.57 11.60 4.45
C LEU A 62 3.60 10.84 3.13
N SER A 63 4.77 10.38 2.71
CA SER A 63 4.92 9.60 1.48
C SER A 63 4.29 8.21 1.60
N TYR A 64 3.99 7.77 2.82
CA TYR A 64 3.40 6.47 3.14
C TYR A 64 1.96 6.61 3.65
N ILE A 65 1.29 7.72 3.33
CA ILE A 65 -0.14 7.89 3.58
C ILE A 65 -0.91 7.36 2.37
N ASN A 66 -1.86 6.45 2.63
CA ASN A 66 -2.84 6.01 1.66
C ASN A 66 -4.25 6.36 2.15
N GLY A 67 -4.84 7.37 1.50
CA GLY A 67 -6.12 7.93 1.94
C GLY A 67 -6.02 8.52 3.34
N GLU A 68 -6.71 7.90 4.30
CA GLU A 68 -6.76 8.34 5.69
C GLU A 68 -5.86 7.51 6.62
N LEU A 69 -5.03 6.61 6.08
CA LEU A 69 -4.26 5.63 6.86
C LEU A 69 -2.75 5.73 6.57
N PHE A 70 -1.93 5.43 7.57
CA PHE A 70 -0.50 5.18 7.38
C PHE A 70 -0.28 3.73 6.90
N GLU A 71 0.45 3.54 5.80
CA GLU A 71 0.80 2.23 5.27
C GLU A 71 2.01 1.60 5.96
N ASP A 72 3.02 2.41 6.34
CA ASP A 72 4.28 1.89 6.85
C ASP A 72 4.33 1.70 8.37
N CYS A 73 3.26 2.06 9.10
CA CYS A 73 3.03 1.84 10.53
C CYS A 73 4.27 1.99 11.46
N LEU A 74 5.24 2.82 11.04
CA LEU A 74 6.54 3.00 11.67
C LEU A 74 6.61 4.36 12.35
N PHE A 75 6.89 4.33 13.65
CA PHE A 75 6.94 5.51 14.51
C PHE A 75 8.18 5.45 15.41
N PHE A 76 8.46 6.52 16.14
CA PHE A 76 9.61 6.61 17.05
C PHE A 76 9.17 6.99 18.46
N ARG A 77 9.77 6.37 19.50
CA ARG A 77 9.46 6.72 20.90
C ARG A 77 9.91 8.13 21.28
N ASP A 78 10.94 8.60 20.60
CA ASP A 78 11.63 9.82 20.94
C ASP A 78 11.81 10.70 19.70
N ALA A 79 11.93 11.99 19.92
CA ALA A 79 12.10 12.92 18.84
C ALA A 79 13.52 12.90 18.23
N ALA A 80 14.49 12.28 18.90
CA ALA A 80 15.82 12.01 18.35
C ALA A 80 15.83 10.73 17.48
N ARG A 81 14.71 10.00 17.44
CA ARG A 81 14.44 8.83 16.60
C ARG A 81 15.41 7.68 16.85
N THR A 82 15.83 7.49 18.10
CA THR A 82 16.75 6.41 18.48
C THR A 82 16.03 5.07 18.61
N ARG A 83 14.74 5.07 18.99
CA ARG A 83 13.94 3.83 19.10
C ARG A 83 12.72 3.88 18.23
N ALA A 84 12.63 2.91 17.33
CA ALA A 84 11.52 2.69 16.45
C ALA A 84 10.46 1.79 17.08
N VAL A 85 9.22 2.04 16.70
CA VAL A 85 8.04 1.26 17.05
C VAL A 85 7.29 0.94 15.77
N VAL A 86 7.04 -0.34 15.53
CA VAL A 86 6.36 -0.82 14.34
C VAL A 86 5.08 -1.53 14.75
N PHE A 87 3.96 -1.11 14.14
CA PHE A 87 2.67 -1.78 14.31
C PHE A 87 2.40 -2.68 13.11
N ASP A 88 3.00 -3.86 13.07
CA ASP A 88 2.70 -4.89 12.06
C ASP A 88 1.87 -6.01 12.66
N LEU A 89 0.60 -5.70 12.90
CA LEU A 89 -0.40 -6.67 13.30
C LEU A 89 -1.57 -6.56 12.31
N PRO A 90 -1.99 -7.66 11.66
CA PRO A 90 -3.13 -7.63 10.76
C PRO A 90 -4.36 -7.06 11.48
N GLY A 91 -4.89 -5.95 10.95
CA GLY A 91 -6.01 -5.22 11.55
C GLY A 91 -5.64 -3.97 12.35
N ILE A 92 -4.35 -3.71 12.61
CA ILE A 92 -3.92 -2.44 13.20
C ILE A 92 -3.66 -1.45 12.07
N SER A 93 -4.60 -0.51 11.92
CA SER A 93 -4.43 0.63 11.05
C SER A 93 -4.28 1.91 11.88
N VAL A 94 -3.29 2.72 11.55
CA VAL A 94 -3.11 4.02 12.20
C VAL A 94 -3.72 5.09 11.31
N PRO A 95 -4.85 5.71 11.72
CA PRO A 95 -5.44 6.78 10.94
C PRO A 95 -4.61 8.07 11.04
N VAL A 96 -4.49 8.80 9.94
CA VAL A 96 -3.88 10.14 9.88
C VAL A 96 -4.60 11.11 10.82
N GLY A 97 -5.90 10.92 11.05
CA GLY A 97 -6.68 11.68 12.03
C GLY A 97 -6.24 11.52 13.49
N SER A 98 -5.44 10.49 13.82
CA SER A 98 -4.87 10.31 15.17
C SER A 98 -3.63 11.16 15.44
N LEU A 99 -3.22 12.00 14.48
CA LEU A 99 -2.06 12.86 14.62
C LEU A 99 -2.30 14.01 15.59
N LEU A 100 -1.38 14.11 16.54
CA LEU A 100 -1.31 15.11 17.57
C LEU A 100 -0.22 16.13 17.23
N ILE A 101 -0.55 17.39 17.49
CA ILE A 101 0.36 18.53 17.46
C ILE A 101 0.23 19.27 18.78
N THR A 102 1.33 19.82 19.29
CA THR A 102 1.29 20.64 20.50
C THR A 102 0.52 21.94 20.25
N LYS A 103 -0.32 22.33 21.22
CA LYS A 103 -1.16 23.56 21.13
C LYS A 103 -0.33 24.80 20.78
N LYS A 104 0.85 24.97 21.40
CA LYS A 104 1.78 26.07 21.12
C LYS A 104 2.19 26.13 19.64
N ARG A 105 2.42 24.97 19.01
CA ARG A 105 2.82 24.90 17.60
C ARG A 105 1.64 25.11 16.66
N ALA A 106 0.47 24.56 16.99
CA ALA A 106 -0.76 24.83 16.24
C ALA A 106 -1.06 26.33 16.19
N GLU A 107 -0.96 27.01 17.33
CA GLU A 107 -1.18 28.46 17.41
C GLU A 107 -0.13 29.28 16.68
N SER A 108 1.14 28.87 16.74
CA SER A 108 2.19 29.53 15.96
C SER A 108 1.94 29.43 14.44
N ILE A 109 1.49 28.27 13.96
CA ILE A 109 1.10 28.09 12.55
C ILE A 109 -0.11 28.97 12.23
N ARG A 110 -1.13 28.97 13.08
CA ARG A 110 -2.35 29.76 12.88
C ARG A 110 -2.05 31.25 12.79
N VAL A 111 -1.28 31.80 13.72
CA VAL A 111 -0.89 33.23 13.73
C VAL A 111 -0.09 33.58 12.47
N SER A 112 0.86 32.73 12.09
CA SER A 112 1.66 32.97 10.89
C SER A 112 0.85 32.87 9.60
N LEU A 113 -0.09 31.94 9.51
CA LEU A 113 -1.00 31.86 8.37
C LEU A 113 -1.94 33.07 8.33
N ALA A 114 -2.50 33.48 9.47
CA ALA A 114 -3.37 34.64 9.56
C ALA A 114 -2.67 35.93 9.12
N ALA A 115 -1.37 36.08 9.40
CA ALA A 115 -0.59 37.23 8.93
C ALA A 115 -0.39 37.28 7.41
N ASN A 116 -0.51 36.14 6.73
CA ASN A 116 -0.28 36.00 5.29
C ASN A 116 -1.57 35.92 4.47
N ILE A 117 -2.74 35.98 5.11
CA ILE A 117 -4.03 35.95 4.42
C ILE A 117 -4.42 37.38 4.03
N THR A 118 -4.51 37.65 2.73
CA THR A 118 -5.06 38.90 2.21
C THR A 118 -6.58 38.83 2.08
N PRO A 119 -7.29 39.97 2.04
CA PRO A 119 -8.74 40.02 1.82
C PRO A 119 -9.15 39.31 0.52
N ASP A 120 -8.40 39.51 -0.56
CA ASP A 120 -8.64 38.89 -1.86
C ASP A 120 -8.56 37.35 -1.81
N MET A 121 -7.66 36.80 -0.99
CA MET A 121 -7.55 35.36 -0.78
C MET A 121 -8.76 34.79 -0.01
N LEU A 122 -9.35 35.57 0.89
CA LEU A 122 -10.57 35.18 1.60
C LEU A 122 -11.76 35.15 0.66
N GLU A 123 -11.90 36.15 -0.22
CA GLU A 123 -12.97 36.21 -1.21
C GLU A 123 -12.90 35.05 -2.20
N LEU A 124 -11.70 34.74 -2.72
CA LEU A 124 -11.45 33.58 -3.58
C LEU A 124 -11.79 32.24 -2.87
N ALA A 125 -11.45 32.10 -1.59
CA ALA A 125 -11.75 30.90 -0.82
C ALA A 125 -13.26 30.73 -0.55
N THR A 126 -14.00 31.83 -0.35
CA THR A 126 -15.46 31.80 -0.20
C THR A 126 -16.18 31.46 -1.51
N ALA A 127 -15.67 31.92 -2.65
CA ALA A 127 -16.20 31.57 -3.97
C ALA A 127 -16.01 30.08 -4.30
N SER A 128 -14.89 29.49 -3.87
CA SER A 128 -14.57 28.07 -4.12
C SER A 128 -15.42 27.06 -3.33
N LYS A 129 -16.28 27.51 -2.39
CA LYS A 129 -17.19 26.63 -1.64
C LYS A 129 -18.46 26.26 -2.42
N ALA A 130 -18.70 26.89 -3.57
CA ALA A 130 -19.79 26.54 -4.46
C ALA A 130 -19.34 25.48 -5.47
N SER A 131 -19.90 24.28 -5.33
CA SER A 131 -19.87 23.12 -6.25
C SER A 131 -18.66 22.17 -6.08
N PRO A 132 -18.90 20.83 -6.05
CA PRO A 132 -17.84 19.87 -6.33
C PRO A 132 -17.44 20.06 -7.80
N SER A 133 -16.38 20.84 -8.03
CA SER A 133 -15.85 21.03 -9.38
C SER A 133 -15.49 19.67 -9.95
N GLN A 134 -16.16 19.35 -11.05
CA GLN A 134 -15.82 18.26 -11.96
C GLN A 134 -14.30 18.20 -12.13
N VAL A 135 -13.79 16.97 -12.11
CA VAL A 135 -12.44 16.56 -12.47
C VAL A 135 -11.82 17.57 -13.43
N ALA A 136 -11.01 18.47 -12.89
CA ALA A 136 -10.28 19.42 -13.70
C ALA A 136 -9.44 18.61 -14.68
N ASN A 137 -9.63 18.87 -15.98
CA ASN A 137 -8.89 18.26 -17.07
C ASN A 137 -7.40 18.21 -16.72
N GLN A 138 -6.95 17.03 -16.30
CA GLN A 138 -5.51 16.77 -16.19
C GLN A 138 -4.94 16.98 -17.59
N PRO A 139 -3.79 17.64 -17.74
CA PRO A 139 -3.15 17.77 -19.04
C PRO A 139 -2.98 16.36 -19.61
N GLN A 140 -3.73 16.05 -20.68
CA GLN A 140 -3.64 14.76 -21.35
C GLN A 140 -2.21 14.64 -21.87
N HIS A 141 -1.43 13.82 -21.20
CA HIS A 141 -0.09 13.48 -21.65
C HIS A 141 -0.19 12.93 -23.08
N LYS A 142 0.80 13.21 -23.94
CA LYS A 142 0.78 12.81 -25.37
C LYS A 142 0.48 11.32 -25.59
N TYR A 143 0.76 10.49 -24.59
CA TYR A 143 0.55 9.04 -24.60
C TYR A 143 -0.67 8.58 -23.79
N GLY A 144 -1.57 9.48 -23.37
CA GLY A 144 -2.72 9.13 -22.54
C GLY A 144 -3.65 8.09 -23.19
N ALA A 145 -3.81 8.15 -24.50
CA ALA A 145 -4.61 7.20 -25.27
C ALA A 145 -3.91 5.84 -25.51
N MET A 146 -2.61 5.74 -25.25
CA MET A 146 -1.85 4.49 -25.41
C MET A 146 -2.37 3.47 -24.40
N ARG A 147 -2.44 2.20 -24.80
CA ARG A 147 -2.84 1.12 -23.90
C ARG A 147 -1.68 0.68 -23.02
N ALA A 148 -1.98 0.20 -21.81
CA ALA A 148 -0.98 -0.33 -20.88
C ALA A 148 -0.12 -1.43 -21.54
N SER A 149 -0.73 -2.31 -22.33
CA SER A 149 -0.01 -3.36 -23.08
C SER A 149 0.98 -2.81 -24.11
N GLU A 150 0.64 -1.69 -24.76
CA GLU A 150 1.48 -1.06 -25.78
C GLU A 150 2.68 -0.38 -25.14
N LEU A 151 2.47 0.32 -24.02
CA LEU A 151 3.55 0.89 -23.22
C LEU A 151 4.54 -0.19 -22.77
N MET A 152 4.02 -1.32 -22.28
CA MET A 152 4.87 -2.44 -21.86
C MET A 152 5.66 -3.01 -23.04
N ALA A 153 5.04 -3.18 -24.20
CA ALA A 153 5.72 -3.67 -25.40
C ALA A 153 6.84 -2.72 -25.86
N GLU A 154 6.61 -1.40 -25.83
CA GLU A 154 7.66 -0.41 -26.12
C GLU A 154 8.78 -0.43 -25.09
N TYR A 155 8.44 -0.53 -23.80
CA TYR A 155 9.40 -0.61 -22.71
C TYR A 155 10.33 -1.84 -22.82
N PHE A 156 9.77 -3.01 -23.13
CA PHE A 156 10.55 -4.23 -23.29
C PHE A 156 11.37 -4.27 -24.59
N LYS A 157 10.96 -3.53 -25.64
CA LYS A 157 11.75 -3.34 -26.87
C LYS A 157 12.93 -2.38 -26.67
N ALA A 158 12.72 -1.32 -25.88
CA ALA A 158 13.70 -0.24 -25.73
C ALA A 158 14.89 -0.60 -24.83
N LYS A 159 14.72 -1.57 -23.92
CA LYS A 159 15.74 -1.94 -22.94
C LYS A 159 16.28 -3.34 -23.20
N VAL A 160 17.59 -3.52 -23.00
CA VAL A 160 18.23 -4.85 -23.06
C VAL A 160 17.97 -5.58 -21.74
N TRP A 161 17.43 -6.79 -21.81
CA TRP A 161 17.12 -7.62 -20.66
C TRP A 161 17.79 -8.98 -20.77
N ALA A 162 18.16 -9.55 -19.62
CA ALA A 162 18.43 -10.99 -19.54
C ALA A 162 17.11 -11.77 -19.81
N PRO A 163 17.15 -12.90 -20.55
CA PRO A 163 15.93 -13.63 -20.93
C PRO A 163 15.03 -14.03 -19.76
N ALA A 164 15.60 -14.50 -18.64
CA ALA A 164 14.85 -14.88 -17.46
C ALA A 164 14.12 -13.68 -16.81
N SER A 165 14.81 -12.54 -16.68
CA SER A 165 14.23 -11.30 -16.14
C SER A 165 13.14 -10.73 -17.05
N MET A 166 13.30 -10.87 -18.37
CA MET A 166 12.28 -10.46 -19.34
C MET A 166 11.00 -11.28 -19.18
N ILE A 167 11.11 -12.61 -19.07
CA ILE A 167 9.96 -13.50 -18.89
C ILE A 167 9.23 -13.19 -17.57
N GLU A 168 9.98 -13.03 -16.48
CA GLU A 168 9.40 -12.71 -15.18
C GLU A 168 8.70 -11.34 -15.17
N ALA A 169 9.36 -10.30 -15.69
CA ALA A 169 8.81 -8.96 -15.75
C ALA A 169 7.58 -8.90 -16.67
N THR A 170 7.64 -9.55 -17.84
CA THR A 170 6.50 -9.64 -18.77
C THR A 170 5.33 -10.37 -18.12
N GLY A 171 5.59 -11.44 -17.36
CA GLY A 171 4.57 -12.17 -16.61
C GLY A 171 3.89 -11.29 -15.56
N LYS A 172 4.66 -10.56 -14.74
CA LYS A 172 4.12 -9.64 -13.72
C LYS A 172 3.32 -8.50 -14.34
N CYS A 173 3.82 -7.91 -15.41
CA CYS A 173 3.13 -6.84 -16.15
C CYS A 173 1.86 -7.36 -16.85
N GLY A 174 1.87 -8.58 -17.39
CA GLY A 174 0.71 -9.21 -18.01
C GLY A 174 -0.46 -9.42 -17.04
N VAL A 175 -0.17 -9.70 -15.75
CA VAL A 175 -1.20 -9.80 -14.71
C VAL A 175 -1.98 -8.49 -14.55
N PHE A 176 -1.32 -7.33 -14.66
CA PHE A 176 -2.00 -6.04 -14.62
C PHE A 176 -2.93 -5.86 -15.82
N VAL A 177 -2.44 -6.15 -17.02
CA VAL A 177 -3.23 -6.03 -18.26
C VAL A 177 -4.46 -6.94 -18.21
N GLU A 178 -4.29 -8.19 -17.78
CA GLU A 178 -5.39 -9.16 -17.63
C GLU A 178 -6.38 -8.74 -16.52
N LEU A 179 -5.90 -8.33 -15.33
CA LEU A 179 -6.77 -7.97 -14.22
C LEU A 179 -7.53 -6.66 -14.44
N MET A 180 -6.94 -5.69 -15.14
CA MET A 180 -7.52 -4.35 -15.34
C MET A 180 -8.12 -4.14 -16.73
N ASN A 181 -8.18 -5.20 -17.54
CA ASN A 181 -8.75 -5.19 -18.90
C ASN A 181 -8.08 -4.17 -19.83
N ASN A 182 -6.75 -4.13 -19.83
CA ASN A 182 -5.91 -3.28 -20.68
C ASN A 182 -6.36 -1.79 -20.73
N PRO A 183 -6.27 -1.06 -19.61
CA PRO A 183 -6.70 0.33 -19.55
C PRO A 183 -5.84 1.23 -20.43
N ALA A 184 -6.39 2.37 -20.84
CA ALA A 184 -5.59 3.44 -21.43
C ALA A 184 -4.75 4.12 -20.32
N LEU A 185 -3.58 4.66 -20.65
CA LEU A 185 -2.69 5.28 -19.65
C LEU A 185 -3.36 6.46 -18.94
N SER A 186 -4.26 7.19 -19.61
CA SER A 186 -5.04 8.28 -19.00
C SER A 186 -6.09 7.80 -17.99
N GLU A 187 -6.49 6.54 -18.05
CA GLU A 187 -7.46 5.93 -17.13
C GLU A 187 -6.78 5.36 -15.88
N ILE A 188 -5.45 5.27 -15.87
CA ILE A 188 -4.67 4.76 -14.73
C ILE A 188 -4.59 5.87 -13.69
N ASP A 189 -5.41 5.75 -12.65
CA ASP A 189 -5.39 6.61 -11.48
C ASP A 189 -5.14 5.82 -10.18
N GLY A 190 -5.04 6.53 -9.06
CA GLY A 190 -4.85 5.90 -7.76
C GLY A 190 -5.98 4.91 -7.40
N VAL A 191 -7.21 5.19 -7.82
CA VAL A 191 -8.37 4.34 -7.55
C VAL A 191 -8.28 3.02 -8.33
N MET A 192 -7.82 3.06 -9.58
CA MET A 192 -7.55 1.89 -10.40
C MET A 192 -6.45 1.02 -9.80
N MET A 193 -5.37 1.63 -9.31
CA MET A 193 -4.29 0.90 -8.64
C MET A 193 -4.75 0.23 -7.34
N LEU A 194 -5.68 0.85 -6.60
CA LEU A 194 -6.32 0.22 -5.44
C LEU A 194 -7.16 -1.01 -5.85
N ARG A 195 -7.97 -0.89 -6.90
CA ARG A 195 -8.75 -2.03 -7.42
C ARG A 195 -7.84 -3.16 -7.90
N TYR A 196 -6.73 -2.83 -8.55
CA TYR A 196 -5.72 -3.80 -8.94
C TYR A 196 -5.13 -4.54 -7.74
N ARG A 197 -4.76 -3.81 -6.67
CA ARG A 197 -4.24 -4.40 -5.43
C ARG A 197 -5.24 -5.36 -4.77
N GLU A 198 -6.51 -4.99 -4.68
CA GLU A 198 -7.52 -5.88 -4.10
C GLU A 198 -7.75 -7.12 -4.98
N ARG A 199 -7.74 -6.98 -6.31
CA ARG A 199 -7.79 -8.13 -7.24
C ARG A 199 -6.55 -9.01 -7.17
N LEU A 200 -5.38 -8.45 -6.91
CA LEU A 200 -4.17 -9.25 -6.70
C LEU A 200 -4.26 -10.12 -5.44
N ARG A 201 -4.91 -9.63 -4.37
CA ARG A 201 -5.07 -10.40 -3.12
C ARG A 201 -5.98 -11.61 -3.27
N THR A 202 -6.88 -11.62 -4.25
CA THR A 202 -7.73 -12.79 -4.51
C THR A 202 -7.01 -13.88 -5.32
N LEU A 203 -5.81 -13.60 -5.83
CA LEU A 203 -5.01 -14.56 -6.57
C LEU A 203 -4.16 -15.44 -5.64
N PRO A 204 -3.98 -16.73 -6.00
CA PRO A 204 -3.15 -17.63 -5.22
C PRO A 204 -1.67 -17.22 -5.34
N ALA A 205 -0.91 -17.46 -4.27
CA ALA A 205 0.54 -17.41 -4.34
C ALA A 205 1.05 -18.41 -5.40
N GLY A 206 1.97 -17.98 -6.26
CA GLY A 206 2.50 -18.84 -7.32
C GLY A 206 1.55 -19.00 -8.52
N LEU A 207 1.06 -17.88 -9.08
CA LEU A 207 0.15 -17.81 -10.24
C LEU A 207 0.51 -18.77 -11.39
N TYR A 208 1.79 -18.86 -11.75
CA TYR A 208 2.26 -19.76 -12.80
C TYR A 208 1.94 -21.24 -12.49
N GLN A 209 2.19 -21.66 -11.25
CA GLN A 209 1.90 -23.02 -10.80
C GLN A 209 0.39 -23.26 -10.72
N ALA A 210 -0.39 -22.25 -10.29
CA ALA A 210 -1.85 -22.33 -10.23
C ALA A 210 -2.47 -22.47 -11.64
N LYS A 211 -2.08 -21.61 -12.60
CA LYS A 211 -2.50 -21.70 -14.01
C LYS A 211 -2.15 -23.06 -14.62
N ARG A 212 -0.92 -23.56 -14.36
CA ARG A 212 -0.47 -24.87 -14.85
C ARG A 212 -1.26 -26.04 -14.25
N ARG A 213 -1.58 -25.99 -12.94
CA ARG A 213 -2.33 -27.05 -12.24
C ARG A 213 -3.79 -27.09 -12.65
N LEU A 214 -4.42 -25.93 -12.82
CA LEU A 214 -5.83 -25.81 -13.19
C LEU A 214 -6.06 -25.79 -14.72
N LYS A 215 -4.99 -25.88 -15.52
CA LYS A 215 -5.01 -25.84 -17.00
C LYS A 215 -5.77 -24.62 -17.56
N THR A 216 -5.77 -23.51 -16.82
CA THR A 216 -6.41 -22.26 -17.21
C THR A 216 -5.35 -21.21 -17.51
N ASN A 217 -5.42 -20.61 -18.69
CA ASN A 217 -4.53 -19.50 -19.06
C ASN A 217 -5.15 -18.14 -18.72
N VAL A 218 -6.46 -18.10 -18.44
CA VAL A 218 -7.23 -16.89 -18.15
C VAL A 218 -7.36 -16.69 -16.63
N LEU A 219 -6.94 -15.53 -16.13
CA LEU A 219 -7.02 -15.18 -14.70
C LEU A 219 -8.45 -15.21 -14.15
N ALA A 220 -9.45 -14.80 -14.94
CA ALA A 220 -10.85 -14.83 -14.52
C ALA A 220 -11.37 -16.25 -14.25
N GLU A 221 -10.97 -17.21 -15.08
CA GLU A 221 -11.31 -18.63 -14.90
C GLU A 221 -10.59 -19.20 -13.67
N LEU A 222 -9.33 -18.81 -13.45
CA LEU A 222 -8.55 -19.19 -12.27
C LEU A 222 -9.23 -18.72 -10.97
N VAL A 223 -9.69 -17.46 -10.92
CA VAL A 223 -10.39 -16.90 -9.75
C VAL A 223 -11.73 -17.61 -9.51
N SER A 224 -12.48 -17.91 -10.58
CA SER A 224 -13.74 -18.65 -10.50
C SER A 224 -13.53 -20.06 -9.93
N GLU A 225 -12.53 -20.78 -10.44
CA GLU A 225 -12.24 -22.15 -10.03
C GLU A 225 -11.69 -22.22 -8.60
N ILE A 226 -10.87 -21.24 -8.21
CA ILE A 226 -10.40 -21.10 -6.82
C ILE A 226 -11.56 -20.73 -5.90
N SER A 227 -12.48 -19.87 -6.31
CA SER A 227 -13.65 -19.52 -5.51
C SER A 227 -14.56 -20.72 -5.25
N LYS A 228 -14.69 -21.64 -6.21
CA LYS A 228 -15.37 -22.94 -6.01
C LYS A 228 -14.64 -23.82 -4.99
N LEU A 229 -13.29 -23.82 -5.00
CA LEU A 229 -12.46 -24.57 -4.05
C LEU A 229 -12.44 -23.94 -2.63
N VAL A 230 -12.54 -22.62 -2.52
CA VAL A 230 -12.53 -21.86 -1.25
C VAL A 230 -13.86 -21.97 -0.48
N GLY A 231 -14.90 -22.58 -1.07
CA GLY A 231 -16.06 -23.10 -0.33
C GLY A 231 -15.71 -24.20 0.68
N LEU A 232 -14.47 -24.71 0.67
CA LEU A 232 -13.93 -25.66 1.65
C LEU A 232 -13.15 -24.93 2.76
N SER A 233 -13.34 -25.38 4.02
CA SER A 233 -12.76 -24.75 5.21
C SER A 233 -11.25 -24.46 5.11
N ARG A 234 -10.76 -23.42 5.80
CA ARG A 234 -9.32 -23.06 5.86
C ARG A 234 -8.39 -24.24 6.22
N GLN A 235 -8.89 -25.21 6.99
CA GLN A 235 -8.18 -26.45 7.30
C GLN A 235 -8.02 -27.38 6.08
N ALA A 236 -8.98 -27.40 5.16
CA ALA A 236 -8.89 -28.13 3.90
C ALA A 236 -7.86 -27.51 2.95
N ILE A 237 -7.81 -26.17 2.89
CA ILE A 237 -6.81 -25.42 2.10
C ILE A 237 -5.39 -25.72 2.60
N TYR A 238 -5.18 -25.74 3.91
CA TYR A 238 -3.90 -26.07 4.52
C TYR A 238 -3.47 -27.54 4.28
N ARG A 239 -4.42 -28.49 4.30
CA ARG A 239 -4.16 -29.90 3.98
C ARG A 239 -3.79 -30.12 2.52
N ILE A 240 -4.46 -29.44 1.59
CA ILE A 240 -4.16 -29.47 0.15
C ILE A 240 -2.75 -28.91 -0.15
N GLN A 241 -2.32 -27.90 0.61
CA GLN A 241 -0.98 -27.32 0.46
C GLN A 241 0.14 -28.21 1.02
N LYS A 242 -0.13 -28.99 2.08
CA LYS A 242 0.90 -29.77 2.80
C LYS A 242 1.07 -31.21 2.27
N SER A 243 -0.02 -31.87 1.86
CA SER A 243 -0.01 -33.22 1.29
C SER A 243 -1.01 -33.31 0.11
N PRO A 244 -0.62 -32.90 -1.10
CA PRO A 244 -1.51 -32.93 -2.25
C PRO A 244 -1.99 -34.36 -2.59
N ASP A 245 -1.16 -35.38 -2.46
CA ASP A 245 -1.53 -36.77 -2.79
C ASP A 245 -2.56 -37.37 -1.80
N GLU A 246 -2.49 -37.01 -0.50
CA GLU A 246 -3.50 -37.42 0.49
C GLU A 246 -4.84 -36.71 0.26
N ALA A 247 -4.81 -35.41 -0.07
CA ALA A 247 -6.02 -34.63 -0.27
C ALA A 247 -6.87 -35.11 -1.47
N PHE A 248 -6.23 -35.64 -2.51
CA PHE A 248 -6.90 -36.23 -3.67
C PHE A 248 -7.13 -37.75 -3.57
N SER A 249 -6.52 -38.43 -2.59
CA SER A 249 -6.83 -39.85 -2.30
C SER A 249 -8.24 -40.04 -1.73
N CYS A 250 -8.73 -39.07 -0.94
CA CYS A 250 -10.09 -39.09 -0.37
C CYS A 250 -11.19 -38.82 -1.42
N VAL A 251 -10.85 -38.25 -2.58
CA VAL A 251 -11.80 -37.94 -3.65
C VAL A 251 -12.08 -39.17 -4.52
N ARG A 252 -11.22 -40.19 -4.53
CA ARG A 252 -11.48 -41.47 -5.23
C ARG A 252 -12.54 -42.37 -4.54
N ALA A 253 -13.07 -41.97 -3.39
CA ALA A 253 -14.12 -42.74 -2.69
C ALA A 253 -15.54 -42.22 -2.93
N TRP A 254 -15.72 -41.20 -3.77
CA TRP A 254 -17.04 -40.76 -4.22
C TRP A 254 -17.14 -41.10 -5.70
N ASN A 255 -17.74 -42.27 -5.96
CA ASN A 255 -17.99 -42.93 -7.25
C ASN A 255 -17.88 -42.06 -8.51
#